data_AF-A0A7W1R9M9-F1
#
_entry.id   AF-A0A7W1R9M9-F1
#
_cell.length_a   1.000
_cell.length_b   1.000
_cell.length_c   1.000
_cell.angle_alpha   90.00
_cell.angle_beta   90.00
_cell.angle_gamma   90.00
#
_symmetry.space_group_name_H-M   'P 1'
#
loop_
_entity.id
_entity.type
_entity.pdbx_description
1 polymer ?
#
loop_
_entity_poly.entity_id
_entity_poly.type
_entity_poly.pdbx_seq_one_letter_code
_entity_poly.pdbx_strand_id
1 'polypeptide(L)'
;VLTRTDDYEFLWRDAFARIHAAMESFARGRSNVEEFADARLSVVTLAPELFSPAGFDPTRHCAPYTAIAHHARGQLFLIAAPMMSGWSYRVDYPYYSWAETLVRPAVVRRDFEALLARLNELEKSASAEWRADTSELSSAFKFLDRSGNPAASSLAPERVAEETRSLLREADRVESSHRSA
;
A
#
# COMPACT_ATOMS: atom_id res chain seq x y z
N VAL A 1 -2.22 20.26 -32.40
CA VAL A 1 -1.00 20.49 -31.57
C VAL A 1 -1.38 21.50 -30.50
N LEU A 2 -1.17 21.17 -29.22
CA LEU A 2 -1.39 22.10 -28.10
C LEU A 2 -0.26 23.14 -28.10
N THR A 3 -0.58 24.38 -28.44
CA THR A 3 0.35 25.52 -28.39
C THR A 3 -0.05 26.36 -27.18
N ARG A 4 0.90 26.70 -26.28
CA ARG A 4 0.70 27.35 -24.95
C ARG A 4 0.59 26.43 -23.73
N THR A 5 1.27 25.29 -23.73
CA THR A 5 1.33 24.38 -22.56
C THR A 5 1.81 25.05 -21.28
N ASP A 6 2.72 26.02 -21.40
CA ASP A 6 3.35 26.71 -20.27
C ASP A 6 2.34 27.61 -19.52
N ASP A 7 1.36 28.18 -20.22
CA ASP A 7 0.31 29.00 -19.61
C ASP A 7 -0.59 28.19 -18.66
N TYR A 8 -0.62 26.86 -18.82
CA TYR A 8 -1.38 25.93 -17.99
C TYR A 8 -0.50 25.19 -16.99
N GLU A 9 0.78 25.56 -16.86
CA GLU A 9 1.73 24.86 -15.99
C GLU A 9 1.29 24.84 -14.53
N PHE A 10 0.66 25.92 -14.05
CA PHE A 10 0.12 26.00 -12.70
C PHE A 10 -0.94 24.93 -12.39
N LEU A 11 -1.59 24.33 -13.41
CA LEU A 11 -2.57 23.26 -13.23
C LEU A 11 -1.93 21.91 -12.91
N TRP A 12 -0.67 21.68 -13.33
CA TRP A 12 -0.04 20.36 -13.24
C TRP A 12 1.32 20.35 -12.54
N ARG A 13 2.00 21.49 -12.40
CA ARG A 13 3.36 21.58 -11.83
C ARG A 13 3.47 20.92 -10.47
N ASP A 14 2.58 21.25 -9.53
CA ASP A 14 2.65 20.72 -8.17
C ASP A 14 2.34 19.22 -8.10
N ALA A 15 1.40 18.75 -8.93
CA ALA A 15 1.12 17.32 -9.05
C ALA A 15 2.33 16.57 -9.64
N PHE A 16 2.93 17.10 -10.70
CA PHE A 16 4.11 16.53 -11.32
C PHE A 16 5.32 16.53 -10.37
N ALA A 17 5.57 17.62 -9.65
CA ALA A 17 6.65 17.71 -8.67
C ALA A 17 6.52 16.65 -7.58
N ARG A 18 5.31 16.38 -7.09
CA ARG A 18 5.04 15.30 -6.12
C ARG A 18 5.33 13.92 -6.70
N ILE A 19 4.91 13.65 -7.93
CA ILE A 19 5.19 12.38 -8.62
C ILE A 19 6.71 12.21 -8.81
N HIS A 20 7.38 13.25 -9.30
CA HIS A 20 8.82 13.24 -9.51
C HIS A 20 9.59 13.00 -8.21
N ALA A 21 9.24 13.71 -7.12
CA ALA A 21 9.87 13.54 -5.83
C ALA A 21 9.69 12.11 -5.27
N ALA A 22 8.51 11.51 -5.47
CA ALA A 22 8.26 10.12 -5.12
C ALA A 22 9.11 9.15 -5.96
N MET A 23 9.17 9.33 -7.29
CA MET A 23 10.03 8.51 -8.16
C MET A 23 11.50 8.58 -7.73
N GLU A 24 12.00 9.79 -7.43
CA GLU A 24 13.36 9.98 -6.94
C GLU A 24 13.60 9.35 -5.56
N SER A 25 12.60 9.29 -4.68
CA SER A 25 12.77 8.68 -3.35
C SER A 25 13.00 7.17 -3.47
N PHE A 26 12.31 6.49 -4.37
CA PHE A 26 12.57 5.08 -4.68
C PHE A 26 13.92 4.90 -5.37
N ALA A 27 14.24 5.71 -6.38
CA ALA A 27 15.52 5.62 -7.10
C ALA A 27 16.74 5.81 -6.19
N ARG A 28 16.62 6.65 -5.15
CA ARG A 28 17.67 6.89 -4.15
C ARG A 28 17.61 5.95 -2.94
N GLY A 29 16.69 4.97 -2.93
CA GLY A 29 16.53 4.00 -1.84
C GLY A 29 15.98 4.55 -0.53
N ARG A 30 15.42 5.77 -0.53
CA ARG A 30 14.79 6.40 0.64
C ARG A 30 13.38 5.86 0.87
N SER A 31 12.67 5.57 -0.22
CA SER A 31 11.53 4.66 -0.22
C SER A 31 12.01 3.31 -0.75
N ASN A 32 11.49 2.22 -0.21
CA ASN A 32 11.92 0.87 -0.58
C ASN A 32 10.74 -0.01 -1.01
N VAL A 33 11.07 -1.01 -1.80
CA VAL A 33 10.18 -2.14 -2.11
C VAL A 33 10.93 -3.42 -1.80
N GLU A 34 10.37 -4.25 -0.93
CA GLU A 34 10.81 -5.62 -0.70
C GLU A 34 9.82 -6.58 -1.35
N GLU A 35 10.34 -7.53 -2.14
CA GLU A 35 9.52 -8.45 -2.92
C GLU A 35 9.56 -9.86 -2.31
N PHE A 36 8.39 -10.36 -1.93
CA PHE A 36 8.19 -11.72 -1.43
C PHE A 36 7.50 -12.56 -2.50
N ALA A 37 8.31 -13.08 -3.43
CA ALA A 37 7.81 -13.87 -4.57
C ALA A 37 6.99 -15.10 -4.14
N ASP A 38 7.32 -15.70 -2.99
CA ASP A 38 6.63 -16.87 -2.44
C ASP A 38 5.22 -16.58 -1.90
N ALA A 39 4.89 -15.32 -1.66
CA ALA A 39 3.55 -14.86 -1.29
C ALA A 39 2.95 -13.89 -2.32
N ARG A 40 3.68 -13.61 -3.41
CA ARG A 40 3.34 -12.58 -4.42
C ARG A 40 3.01 -11.23 -3.78
N LEU A 41 3.73 -10.87 -2.72
CA LEU A 41 3.54 -9.66 -1.93
C LEU A 41 4.69 -8.69 -2.19
N SER A 42 4.37 -7.42 -2.46
CA SER A 42 5.34 -6.34 -2.38
C SER A 42 5.10 -5.53 -1.12
N VAL A 43 6.14 -5.37 -0.31
CA VAL A 43 6.13 -4.50 0.86
C VAL A 43 6.79 -3.19 0.48
N VAL A 44 6.05 -2.10 0.61
CA VAL A 44 6.46 -0.76 0.20
C VAL A 44 6.58 0.09 1.46
N THR A 45 7.78 0.60 1.74
CA THR A 45 8.00 1.53 2.85
C THR A 45 8.32 2.91 2.30
N LEU A 46 7.50 3.91 2.64
CA LEU A 46 7.65 5.27 2.12
C LEU A 46 8.63 6.11 2.96
N ALA A 47 9.33 7.02 2.29
CA ALA A 47 10.38 7.86 2.88
C ALA A 47 9.78 8.87 3.89
N PRO A 48 10.17 8.88 5.18
CA PRO A 48 9.61 9.78 6.18
C PRO A 48 9.73 11.27 5.84
N GLU A 49 10.84 11.70 5.26
CA GLU A 49 11.07 13.11 4.93
C GLU A 49 10.14 13.65 3.83
N LEU A 50 9.55 12.76 3.02
CA LEU A 50 8.60 13.11 1.96
C LEU A 50 7.16 12.78 2.35
N PHE A 51 6.97 11.73 3.15
CA PHE A 51 5.66 11.14 3.46
C PHE A 51 5.29 11.26 4.95
N SER A 52 5.79 12.28 5.65
CA SER A 52 5.43 12.59 7.05
C SER A 52 4.28 13.61 7.14
N PRO A 53 3.62 13.74 8.30
CA PRO A 53 2.50 14.67 8.50
C PRO A 53 2.77 16.14 8.14
N ALA A 54 4.03 16.57 8.05
CA ALA A 54 4.40 17.92 7.63
C ALA A 54 4.14 18.21 6.14
N GLY A 55 4.05 17.17 5.30
CA GLY A 55 3.82 17.31 3.85
C GLY A 55 2.91 16.24 3.23
N PHE A 56 2.68 15.15 3.94
CA PHE A 56 1.82 14.04 3.54
C PHE A 56 0.95 13.56 4.69
N ASP A 57 -0.36 13.76 4.58
CA ASP A 57 -1.34 13.25 5.51
C ASP A 57 -2.02 12.02 4.88
N PRO A 58 -1.78 10.79 5.39
CA PRO A 58 -2.42 9.58 4.88
C PRO A 58 -3.95 9.61 4.91
N THR A 59 -4.56 10.48 5.72
CA THR A 59 -6.01 10.67 5.76
C THR A 59 -6.53 11.56 4.62
N ARG A 60 -5.66 12.34 3.97
CA ARG A 60 -6.02 13.30 2.91
C ARG A 60 -5.37 13.01 1.57
N HIS A 61 -4.26 12.28 1.56
CA HIS A 61 -3.45 12.06 0.37
C HIS A 61 -3.42 10.59 -0.01
N CYS A 62 -3.54 10.33 -1.31
CA CYS A 62 -3.36 8.99 -1.86
C CYS A 62 -1.88 8.59 -1.84
N ALA A 63 -1.61 7.29 -1.70
CA ALA A 63 -0.28 6.74 -1.90
C ALA A 63 0.25 7.10 -3.31
N PRO A 64 1.59 7.24 -3.49
CA PRO A 64 2.19 7.59 -4.78
C PRO A 64 2.16 6.40 -5.76
N TYR A 65 0.96 5.97 -6.18
CA TYR A 65 0.76 4.74 -6.96
C TYR A 65 1.57 4.68 -8.25
N THR A 66 1.76 5.79 -8.96
CA THR A 66 2.62 5.83 -10.15
C THR A 66 4.05 5.36 -9.86
N ALA A 67 4.63 5.82 -8.74
CA ALA A 67 5.97 5.40 -8.33
C ALA A 67 5.95 3.96 -7.82
N ILE A 68 4.97 3.61 -6.99
CA ILE A 68 4.84 2.25 -6.46
C ILE A 68 4.70 1.23 -7.60
N ALA A 69 3.85 1.49 -8.58
CA ALA A 69 3.63 0.61 -9.73
C ALA A 69 4.89 0.41 -10.57
N HIS A 70 5.74 1.44 -10.67
CA HIS A 70 7.02 1.34 -11.39
C HIS A 70 8.01 0.41 -10.68
N HIS A 71 8.01 0.37 -9.34
CA HIS A 71 8.98 -0.37 -8.54
C HIS A 71 8.47 -1.73 -8.01
N ALA A 72 7.17 -1.88 -7.77
CA ALA A 72 6.56 -3.08 -7.18
C ALA A 72 5.96 -4.04 -8.22
N ARG A 73 6.02 -5.35 -7.93
CA ARG A 73 5.69 -6.45 -8.85
C ARG A 73 4.71 -7.48 -8.29
N GLY A 74 4.41 -7.45 -7.01
CA GLY A 74 3.46 -8.32 -6.32
C GLY A 74 2.03 -8.21 -6.85
N GLN A 75 1.20 -9.19 -6.47
CA GLN A 75 -0.25 -9.22 -6.68
C GLN A 75 -1.02 -8.60 -5.51
N LEU A 76 -0.32 -8.27 -4.42
CA LEU A 76 -0.81 -7.52 -3.28
C LEU A 76 0.31 -6.56 -2.85
N PHE A 77 -0.04 -5.30 -2.57
CA PHE A 77 0.89 -4.30 -2.06
C PHE A 77 0.56 -4.00 -0.61
N LEU A 78 1.53 -4.16 0.29
CA LEU A 78 1.47 -3.63 1.65
C LEU A 78 2.24 -2.32 1.67
N ILE A 79 1.53 -1.20 1.78
CA ILE A 79 2.10 0.14 1.73
C ILE A 79 2.11 0.73 3.13
N ALA A 80 3.31 0.95 3.66
CA ALA A 80 3.54 1.57 4.95
C ALA A 80 3.99 3.03 4.78
N ALA A 81 3.21 3.95 5.33
CA ALA A 81 3.52 5.37 5.38
C ALA A 81 3.81 5.79 6.83
N PRO A 82 4.92 6.49 7.10
CA PRO A 82 5.29 6.88 8.45
C PRO A 82 4.33 7.94 9.00
N MET A 83 3.93 7.80 10.27
CA MET A 83 3.15 8.78 11.03
C MET A 83 3.95 9.26 12.25
N MET A 84 3.45 10.29 12.93
CA MET A 84 4.11 10.84 14.13
C MET A 84 4.34 9.78 15.23
N SER A 85 3.45 8.80 15.35
CA SER A 85 3.51 7.76 16.40
C SER A 85 3.29 6.35 15.85
N GLY A 86 3.99 5.99 14.77
CA GLY A 86 3.92 4.65 14.17
C GLY A 86 3.76 4.71 12.66
N TRP A 87 2.93 3.83 12.10
CA TRP A 87 2.75 3.66 10.67
C TRP A 87 1.28 3.66 10.27
N SER A 88 0.96 4.33 9.17
CA SER A 88 -0.29 4.13 8.45
C SER A 88 -0.09 3.00 7.45
N TYR A 89 -1.08 2.12 7.35
CA TYR A 89 -1.05 1.00 6.42
C TYR A 89 -2.19 1.05 5.43
N ARG A 90 -1.86 0.74 4.19
CA ARG A 90 -2.80 0.39 3.14
C ARG A 90 -2.37 -0.92 2.51
N VAL A 91 -3.28 -1.89 2.50
CA VAL A 91 -3.05 -3.12 1.76
C VAL A 91 -3.99 -3.14 0.58
N ASP A 92 -3.42 -3.09 -0.62
CA ASP A 92 -4.17 -2.86 -1.84
C ASP A 92 -3.82 -3.92 -2.89
N TYR A 93 -4.85 -4.39 -3.59
CA TYR A 93 -4.68 -5.08 -4.86
C TYR A 93 -4.23 -4.06 -5.91
N PRO A 94 -3.11 -4.31 -6.61
CA PRO A 94 -2.68 -3.43 -7.66
C PRO A 94 -3.74 -3.42 -8.76
N TYR A 95 -4.37 -2.26 -8.95
CA TYR A 95 -5.41 -2.05 -9.93
C TYR A 95 -4.89 -1.18 -11.07
N TYR A 96 -5.43 -1.38 -12.27
CA TYR A 96 -5.09 -0.59 -13.45
C TYR A 96 -5.51 0.87 -13.26
N SER A 97 -4.57 1.80 -13.29
CA SER A 97 -4.91 3.19 -13.59
C SER A 97 -4.62 3.48 -15.06
N TRP A 98 -5.43 4.33 -15.69
CA TRP A 98 -5.26 4.77 -17.09
C TRP A 98 -3.91 5.47 -17.36
N ALA A 99 -3.19 5.84 -16.30
CA ALA A 99 -1.86 6.45 -16.34
C ALA A 99 -0.73 5.40 -16.19
N GLU A 100 -1.03 4.14 -15.89
CA GLU A 100 -0.06 3.06 -15.76
C GLU A 100 -0.04 2.21 -17.03
N THR A 101 1.09 2.20 -17.74
CA THR A 101 1.29 1.41 -18.97
C THR A 101 1.55 -0.09 -18.71
N LEU A 102 1.35 -0.54 -17.46
CA LEU A 102 1.65 -1.90 -17.02
C LEU A 102 0.37 -2.73 -16.98
N VAL A 103 0.33 -3.81 -17.79
CA VAL A 103 -0.74 -4.80 -17.73
C VAL A 103 -0.43 -5.80 -16.62
N ARG A 104 -1.32 -5.92 -15.61
CA ARG A 104 -1.20 -6.89 -14.52
C ARG A 104 -2.22 -8.02 -14.65
N PRO A 105 -1.97 -9.24 -14.18
CA PRO A 105 -2.97 -10.30 -14.17
C PRO A 105 -4.18 -9.93 -13.30
N ALA A 106 -5.36 -10.46 -13.63
CA ALA A 106 -6.52 -10.37 -12.75
C ALA A 106 -6.22 -11.08 -11.42
N VAL A 107 -6.60 -10.44 -10.30
CA VAL A 107 -6.40 -10.98 -8.95
C VAL A 107 -7.76 -11.23 -8.30
N VAL A 108 -7.95 -12.42 -7.73
CA VAL A 108 -9.15 -12.75 -6.97
C VAL A 108 -8.98 -12.18 -5.56
N ARG A 109 -10.03 -11.52 -5.06
CA ARG A 109 -10.03 -11.01 -3.69
C ARG A 109 -9.99 -12.19 -2.72
N ARG A 110 -9.12 -12.07 -1.72
CA ARG A 110 -8.88 -13.06 -0.68
C ARG A 110 -9.62 -12.66 0.57
N ASP A 111 -10.02 -13.66 1.33
CA ASP A 111 -10.52 -13.46 2.68
C ASP A 111 -9.32 -13.24 3.62
N PHE A 112 -9.36 -12.14 4.37
CA PHE A 112 -8.33 -11.76 5.33
C PHE A 112 -8.83 -11.79 6.77
N GLU A 113 -10.04 -12.29 7.05
CA GLU A 113 -10.64 -12.25 8.39
C GLU A 113 -9.70 -12.79 9.49
N ALA A 114 -9.09 -13.96 9.26
CA ALA A 114 -8.14 -14.57 10.19
C ALA A 114 -6.88 -13.72 10.41
N LEU A 115 -6.35 -13.09 9.35
CA LEU A 115 -5.19 -12.19 9.45
C LEU A 115 -5.55 -10.93 10.24
N LEU A 116 -6.72 -10.34 9.99
CA LEU A 116 -7.15 -9.13 10.70
C LEU A 116 -7.36 -9.39 12.18
N ALA A 117 -7.97 -10.51 12.55
CA ALA A 117 -8.08 -10.94 13.94
C ALA A 117 -6.70 -11.04 14.60
N ARG A 118 -5.75 -11.69 13.92
CA ARG A 118 -4.37 -11.85 14.39
C ARG A 118 -3.63 -10.51 14.54
N LEU A 119 -3.74 -9.62 13.56
CA LEU A 119 -3.13 -8.29 13.64
C LEU A 119 -3.71 -7.47 14.79
N ASN A 120 -5.02 -7.56 15.04
CA ASN A 120 -5.68 -6.88 16.16
C ASN A 120 -5.21 -7.41 17.53
N GLU A 121 -4.99 -8.72 17.68
CA GLU A 121 -4.41 -9.31 18.89
C GLU A 121 -2.99 -8.79 19.17
N LEU A 122 -2.20 -8.56 18.11
CA LEU A 122 -0.83 -8.07 18.21
C LEU A 122 -0.76 -6.57 18.51
N GLU A 123 -1.63 -5.79 17.89
CA GLU A 123 -1.66 -4.32 18.01
C GLU A 123 -2.06 -3.85 19.41
N LYS A 124 -2.99 -4.55 20.07
CA LYS A 124 -3.52 -4.21 21.42
C LYS A 124 -3.94 -2.74 21.56
N SER A 125 -4.44 -2.13 20.49
CA SER A 125 -4.94 -0.76 20.50
C SER A 125 -6.40 -0.70 20.97
N ALA A 126 -6.74 0.31 21.77
CA ALA A 126 -8.11 0.56 22.23
C ALA A 126 -8.89 1.56 21.34
N SER A 127 -8.18 2.30 20.48
CA SER A 127 -8.71 3.42 19.70
C SER A 127 -8.78 3.15 18.19
N ALA A 128 -8.15 2.10 17.70
CA ALA A 128 -8.08 1.74 16.30
C ALA A 128 -7.95 0.21 16.12
N GLU A 129 -8.35 -0.29 14.96
CA GLU A 129 -8.34 -1.71 14.62
C GLU A 129 -8.03 -1.94 13.13
N TRP A 130 -7.43 -3.08 12.84
CA TRP A 130 -7.25 -3.64 11.50
C TRP A 130 -8.60 -4.14 10.99
N ARG A 131 -9.02 -3.59 9.85
CA ARG A 131 -10.34 -3.87 9.26
C ARG A 131 -10.22 -4.10 7.77
N ALA A 132 -11.07 -5.00 7.27
CA ALA A 132 -11.29 -5.13 5.84
C ALA A 132 -11.79 -3.78 5.30
N ASP A 133 -11.24 -3.38 4.17
CA ASP A 133 -11.64 -2.16 3.49
C ASP A 133 -12.28 -2.51 2.14
N THR A 134 -13.43 -1.91 1.89
CA THR A 134 -14.16 -2.02 0.63
C THR A 134 -14.59 -0.65 0.11
N SER A 135 -14.14 0.42 0.77
CA SER A 135 -14.44 1.81 0.36
C SER A 135 -13.76 2.19 -0.95
N GLU A 136 -12.68 1.49 -1.32
CA GLU A 136 -11.94 1.67 -2.55
C GLU A 136 -11.83 0.36 -3.33
N LEU A 137 -11.89 0.44 -4.66
CA LEU A 137 -11.89 -0.75 -5.53
C LEU A 137 -10.68 -1.66 -5.32
N SER A 138 -9.50 -1.06 -5.10
CA SER A 138 -8.25 -1.78 -4.90
C SER A 138 -8.00 -2.18 -3.44
N SER A 139 -8.59 -1.51 -2.46
CA SER A 139 -8.17 -1.69 -1.07
C SER A 139 -8.67 -2.99 -0.47
N ALA A 140 -7.83 -3.72 0.24
CA ALA A 140 -8.14 -4.98 0.91
C ALA A 140 -8.39 -4.76 2.40
N PHE A 141 -7.47 -4.07 3.08
CA PHE A 141 -7.60 -3.74 4.50
C PHE A 141 -6.66 -2.59 4.92
N LYS A 142 -7.00 -1.96 6.04
CA LYS A 142 -6.30 -0.81 6.63
C LYS A 142 -6.34 -0.90 8.16
N PHE A 143 -5.46 -0.16 8.83
CA PHE A 143 -5.57 0.12 10.26
C PHE A 143 -6.31 1.44 10.47
N LEU A 144 -7.51 1.39 11.06
CA LEU A 144 -8.45 2.50 11.08
C LEU A 144 -8.87 2.87 12.51
N ASP A 145 -9.05 4.16 12.75
CA ASP A 145 -9.68 4.65 13.97
C ASP A 145 -11.20 4.39 13.97
N ARG A 146 -11.87 4.73 15.08
CA ARG A 146 -13.33 4.58 15.23
C ARG A 146 -14.15 5.43 14.24
N SER A 147 -13.55 6.46 13.65
CA SER A 147 -14.18 7.32 12.64
C SER A 147 -13.96 6.78 11.22
N GLY A 148 -13.21 5.68 11.06
CA GLY A 148 -12.87 5.09 9.78
C GLY A 148 -11.68 5.75 9.07
N ASN A 149 -10.91 6.59 9.75
CA ASN A 149 -9.72 7.22 9.18
C ASN A 149 -8.47 6.36 9.42
N PRO A 150 -7.48 6.40 8.52
CA PRO A 150 -6.18 5.78 8.76
C PRO A 150 -5.58 6.23 10.09
N ALA A 151 -5.20 5.27 10.92
CA ALA A 151 -4.61 5.49 12.24
C ALA A 151 -3.13 5.06 12.26
N ALA A 152 -2.39 5.54 13.27
CA ALA A 152 -1.02 5.13 13.50
C ALA A 152 -0.98 3.77 14.22
N SER A 153 -0.61 2.72 13.50
CA SER A 153 -0.30 1.40 14.05
C SER A 153 1.09 1.40 14.68
N SER A 154 1.20 0.76 15.84
CA SER A 154 2.45 0.50 16.55
C SER A 154 3.23 -0.67 15.96
N LEU A 155 2.59 -1.53 15.17
CA LEU A 155 3.27 -2.62 14.46
C LEU A 155 4.17 -2.04 13.38
N ALA A 156 5.41 -2.51 13.33
CA ALA A 156 6.38 -2.15 12.29
C ALA A 156 6.08 -2.87 10.96
N PRO A 157 6.48 -2.32 9.80
CA PRO A 157 6.13 -2.86 8.49
C PRO A 157 6.53 -4.32 8.31
N GLU A 158 7.69 -4.69 8.85
CA GLU A 158 8.23 -6.05 8.81
C GLU A 158 7.32 -7.04 9.53
N ARG A 159 6.72 -6.62 10.65
CA ARG A 159 5.82 -7.47 11.44
C ARG A 159 4.51 -7.71 10.72
N VAL A 160 3.92 -6.67 10.12
CA VAL A 160 2.68 -6.79 9.34
C VAL A 160 2.94 -7.64 8.07
N ALA A 161 4.09 -7.44 7.43
CA ALA A 161 4.52 -8.22 6.28
C ALA A 161 4.67 -9.71 6.61
N GLU A 162 5.27 -10.06 7.75
CA GLU A 162 5.45 -11.45 8.20
C GLU A 162 4.11 -12.19 8.38
N GLU A 163 3.16 -11.57 9.08
CA GLU A 163 1.84 -12.16 9.32
C GLU A 163 1.05 -12.27 8.01
N THR A 164 1.12 -11.24 7.15
CA THR A 164 0.48 -11.25 5.82
C THR A 164 1.06 -12.38 4.96
N ARG A 165 2.39 -12.48 4.87
CA ARG A 165 3.08 -13.51 4.10
C ARG A 165 2.74 -14.92 4.58
N SER A 166 2.64 -15.12 5.90
CA SER A 166 2.30 -16.41 6.49
C SER A 166 0.92 -16.90 6.03
N LEU A 167 -0.09 -16.03 6.11
CA LEU A 167 -1.44 -16.34 5.63
C LEU A 167 -1.45 -16.65 4.12
N LEU A 168 -0.77 -15.83 3.31
CA LEU A 168 -0.77 -16.01 1.86
C LEU A 168 -0.12 -17.33 1.42
N ARG A 169 0.93 -17.78 2.13
CA ARG A 169 1.57 -19.07 1.86
C ARG A 169 0.71 -20.26 2.24
N GLU A 170 -0.06 -20.14 3.32
CA GLU A 170 -1.01 -21.18 3.74
C GLU A 170 -2.14 -21.33 2.72
N ALA A 171 -2.70 -20.21 2.26
CA ALA A 171 -3.75 -20.21 1.23
C ALA A 171 -3.28 -20.88 -0.08
N ASP A 172 -2.09 -20.52 -0.57
CA ASP A 172 -1.55 -21.08 -1.83
C ASP A 172 -1.27 -22.60 -1.73
N ARG A 173 -0.92 -23.12 -0.53
CA ARG A 173 -0.76 -24.57 -0.29
C ARG A 173 -2.08 -25.33 -0.35
N VAL A 174 -3.15 -24.73 0.16
CA VAL A 174 -4.49 -25.34 0.12
C VAL A 174 -5.01 -25.38 -1.32
N GLU A 175 -4.84 -24.31 -2.09
CA GLU A 175 -5.25 -24.25 -3.50
C GLU A 175 -4.49 -25.25 -4.39
N SER A 176 -3.18 -25.40 -4.19
CA SER A 176 -2.36 -26.37 -4.96
C SER A 176 -2.71 -27.83 -4.64
N SER A 177 -3.12 -28.12 -3.41
CA SER A 177 -3.60 -29.45 -3.01
C SER A 177 -4.94 -29.80 -3.66
N HIS A 178 -5.86 -28.85 -3.79
CA HIS A 178 -7.18 -29.05 -4.43
C HIS A 178 -7.10 -29.20 -5.95
N ARG A 179 -6.05 -28.70 -6.61
CA ARG A 179 -5.85 -28.84 -8.07
C ARG A 179 -5.16 -30.14 -8.47
N SER A 180 -4.57 -30.86 -7.50
CA SER A 180 -3.80 -32.09 -7.75
C SER A 180 -4.58 -33.37 -7.38
N ALA A 181 -5.83 -33.23 -6.93
CA ALA A 181 -6.78 -34.30 -6.60
C ALA A 181 -7.89 -34.34 -7.66
#